data_AF-A0A957Y2G3-F1
#
_entry.id   AF-A0A957Y2G3-F1
#
_cell.length_a   1.000
_cell.length_b   1.000
_cell.length_c   1.000
_cell.angle_alpha   90.00
_cell.angle_beta   90.00
_cell.angle_gamma   90.00
#
_symmetry.space_group_name_H-M   'P 1'
#
loop_
_entity.id
_entity.type
_entity.pdbx_description
1 polymer ?
#
loop_
_entity_poly.entity_id
_entity_poly.type
_entity_poly.pdbx_seq_one_letter_code
_entity_poly.pdbx_strand_id
1 'polypeptide(L)' 'EATIANVVLMRDGELVTPPLASGLLAGTLRAELLAQGVIREATVRVDDLEPDQRVWLVNSVRGWRDARLVHPLPG' A
#
# COMPACT_ATOMS: atom_id res chain seq x y z
N GLU A 1 -0.05 8.51 8.16
CA GLU A 1 -1.36 7.83 8.29
C GLU A 1 -2.21 8.10 7.07
N ALA A 2 -2.69 7.05 6.40
CA ALA A 2 -3.80 7.15 5.47
C ALA A 2 -5.05 6.65 6.19
N THR A 3 -5.79 7.56 6.84
CA THR A 3 -6.91 7.24 7.74
C THR A 3 -8.10 6.56 7.04
N ILE A 4 -8.05 6.36 5.71
CA ILE A 4 -9.17 5.87 4.88
C ILE A 4 -8.76 4.96 3.69
N ALA A 5 -7.49 4.54 3.59
CA ALA A 5 -7.03 3.73 2.45
C ALA A 5 -5.86 2.83 2.80
N ASN A 6 -5.84 1.62 2.24
CA ASN A 6 -4.73 0.68 2.34
C ASN A 6 -3.70 0.96 1.25
N VAL A 7 -2.41 0.84 1.60
CA VAL A 7 -1.31 1.04 0.65
C VAL A 7 -0.99 -0.27 -0.05
N VAL A 8 -0.79 -0.24 -1.36
CA VAL A 8 -0.25 -1.33 -2.17
C VAL A 8 0.93 -0.79 -2.96
N LEU A 9 1.99 -1.56 -3.12
CA LEU A 9 3.18 -1.18 -3.89
C LEU A 9 3.69 -2.34 -4.74
N MET A 10 4.39 -2.02 -5.83
CA MET A 10 4.97 -3.00 -6.73
C MET A 10 6.39 -3.38 -6.28
N ARG A 11 6.59 -4.54 -5.69
CA ARG A 11 7.92 -5.01 -5.28
C ARG A 11 8.27 -6.27 -6.05
N ASP A 12 9.43 -6.27 -6.72
CA ASP A 12 9.93 -7.44 -7.47
C ASP A 12 8.92 -8.02 -8.48
N GLY A 13 8.08 -7.17 -9.07
CA GLY A 13 7.01 -7.57 -10.01
C GLY A 13 5.74 -8.09 -9.34
N GLU A 14 5.67 -8.14 -8.01
CA GLU A 14 4.49 -8.50 -7.24
C GLU A 14 3.85 -7.28 -6.56
N LEU A 15 2.54 -7.31 -6.41
CA LEU A 15 1.82 -6.30 -5.64
C LEU A 15 1.81 -6.70 -4.16
N VAL A 16 2.39 -5.86 -3.31
CA VAL A 16 2.48 -6.12 -1.87
C VAL A 16 1.82 -5.01 -1.07
N THR A 17 1.25 -5.37 0.08
CA THR A 17 0.65 -4.45 1.05
C THR A 17 1.34 -4.64 2.41
N PRO A 18 1.73 -3.55 3.11
CA PRO A 18 2.26 -3.66 4.45
C PRO A 18 1.23 -4.22 5.44
N PRO A 19 1.68 -4.85 6.54
CA PRO A 19 0.79 -5.38 7.57
C PRO A 19 -0.01 -4.26 8.26
N LEU A 20 -1.22 -4.60 8.72
CA LEU A 20 -2.19 -3.68 9.36
C LEU A 20 -1.63 -2.94 10.59
N ALA A 21 -0.58 -3.49 11.21
CA ALA A 21 0.12 -2.88 12.35
C ALA A 21 0.68 -1.47 12.05
N SER A 22 0.76 -1.06 10.77
CA SER A 22 1.10 0.31 10.36
C SER A 22 -0.04 1.33 10.46
N GLY A 23 -1.14 1.02 11.15
CA GLY A 23 -2.25 1.96 11.39
C GLY A 23 -3.28 2.01 10.25
N LEU A 24 -3.36 0.95 9.45
CA LEU A 24 -4.27 0.85 8.31
C LEU A 24 -5.57 0.15 8.75
N LEU A 25 -6.71 0.77 8.51
CA LEU A 25 -8.02 0.15 8.72
C LEU A 25 -8.13 -1.13 7.87
N ALA A 26 -8.68 -2.19 8.45
CA ALA A 26 -9.00 -3.45 7.77
C ALA A 26 -10.06 -3.21 6.68
N GLY A 27 -9.63 -2.71 5.53
CA GLY A 27 -10.50 -2.41 4.41
C GLY A 27 -10.94 -3.70 3.72
N THR A 28 -12.24 -3.87 3.51
CA THR A 28 -12.82 -5.05 2.84
C THR A 28 -12.14 -5.36 1.51
N LEU A 29 -11.84 -4.32 0.71
CA LEU A 29 -11.15 -4.48 -0.57
C LEU A 29 -9.74 -5.08 -0.43
N ARG A 30 -8.99 -4.75 0.63
CA ARG A 30 -7.67 -5.37 0.89
C ARG A 30 -7.81 -6.86 1.14
N ALA A 31 -8.77 -7.25 1.99
CA ALA A 31 -9.02 -8.66 2.30
C ALA A 31 -9.44 -9.45 1.06
N GLU A 32 -10.29 -8.86 0.21
CA GLU A 32 -10.69 -9.45 -1.07
C GLU A 32 -9.50 -9.64 -2.02
N LEU A 33 -8.65 -8.61 -2.17
CA LEU A 33 -7.47 -8.69 -3.03
C LEU A 33 -6.43 -9.71 -2.54
N LEU A 34 -6.27 -9.85 -1.22
CA LEU A 34 -5.44 -10.90 -0.62
C LEU A 34 -6.04 -12.29 -0.88
N ALA A 35 -7.36 -12.45 -0.69
CA ALA A 35 -8.05 -13.72 -0.92
C ALA A 35 -8.04 -14.15 -2.39
N GLN A 36 -8.10 -13.18 -3.32
CA GLN A 36 -7.99 -13.41 -4.76
C GLN A 36 -6.54 -13.62 -5.22
N GLY A 37 -5.55 -13.43 -4.35
CA GLY A 37 -4.13 -13.53 -4.70
C GLY A 37 -3.62 -12.39 -5.59
N VAL A 38 -4.36 -11.29 -5.71
CA VAL A 38 -3.96 -10.12 -6.50
C VAL A 38 -2.85 -9.35 -5.79
N ILE A 39 -2.89 -9.29 -4.46
CA ILE A 39 -1.86 -8.70 -3.63
C ILE A 39 -1.38 -9.68 -2.55
N ARG A 40 -0.20 -9.45 -2.00
CA ARG A 40 0.38 -10.22 -0.89
C ARG A 40 0.74 -9.33 0.29
N GLU A 41 0.61 -9.86 1.50
CA GLU A 41 1.11 -9.16 2.68
C GLU A 41 2.63 -9.34 2.79
N ALA A 42 3.36 -8.22 2.88
CA ALA A 42 4.80 -8.24 3.08
C ALA A 42 5.24 -7.05 3.93
N THR A 43 6.25 -7.25 4.77
CA THR A 43 6.86 -6.14 5.52
C THR A 43 7.60 -5.21 4.56
N VAL A 44 7.24 -3.94 4.58
CA VAL A 44 7.83 -2.90 3.75
C VAL A 44 8.39 -1.84 4.68
N ARG A 45 9.71 -1.61 4.63
CA ARG A 45 10.37 -0.53 5.36
C ARG A 45 10.39 0.72 4.50
N VAL A 46 10.32 1.88 5.15
CA VAL A 46 10.42 3.17 4.45
C VAL A 46 11.76 3.31 3.75
N ASP A 47 12.83 2.79 4.35
CA ASP A 47 14.19 2.80 3.76
C ASP A 47 14.31 1.93 2.49
N ASP A 48 13.40 0.97 2.30
CA ASP A 48 13.36 0.11 1.10
C ASP A 48 12.57 0.76 -0.05
N LEU A 49 11.94 1.92 0.18
CA LEU A 49 11.08 2.57 -0.80
C LEU A 49 11.88 3.50 -1.70
N GLU A 50 11.90 3.19 -2.99
CA GLU A 50 12.49 4.08 -3.99
C GLU A 50 11.60 5.30 -4.27
N PRO A 51 12.18 6.47 -4.63
CA PRO A 51 11.41 7.67 -4.97
C PRO A 51 10.39 7.46 -6.10
N ASP A 52 10.73 6.63 -7.08
CA ASP A 52 9.89 6.31 -8.25
C ASP A 52 9.09 5.01 -8.08
N GLN A 53 9.06 4.48 -6.86
CA GLN A 53 8.31 3.28 -6.53
C GLN A 53 6.82 3.50 -6.83
N ARG A 54 6.24 2.59 -7.61
CA ARG A 54 4.79 2.61 -7.88
C ARG A 54 4.04 2.23 -6.62
N VAL A 55 3.15 3.12 -6.19
CA VAL A 55 2.30 2.96 -5.02
C VAL A 55 0.85 3.23 -5.40
N TRP A 56 -0.06 2.50 -4.78
CA TRP A 56 -1.49 2.69 -4.91
C TRP A 56 -2.15 2.78 -3.54
N LEU A 57 -3.22 3.54 -3.49
CA LEU A 57 -4.16 3.57 -2.38
C LEU A 57 -5.41 2.81 -2.81
N VAL A 58 -5.78 1.78 -2.04
CA VAL A 58 -6.98 0.98 -2.27
C VAL A 58 -7.99 1.18 -1.16
N ASN A 59 -9.25 1.46 -1.53
CA ASN A 59 -10.38 1.39 -0.62
C ASN A 59 -11.66 0.96 -1.34
N SER A 60 -12.62 0.41 -0.60
CA SER A 60 -13.87 -0.14 -1.16
C SER A 60 -14.75 0.89 -1.87
N VAL A 61 -14.61 2.18 -1.53
CA VAL A 61 -15.46 3.26 -2.05
C VAL A 61 -14.94 3.82 -3.38
N ARG A 62 -13.61 3.96 -3.51
CA ARG A 62 -12.95 4.61 -4.65
C ARG A 62 -12.07 3.66 -5.46
N GLY A 63 -11.98 2.39 -5.07
CA GLY A 63 -11.17 1.37 -5.73
C GLY A 63 -9.69 1.67 -5.65
N TRP A 64 -8.97 1.47 -6.77
CA TRP A 64 -7.54 1.71 -6.91
C TRP A 64 -7.26 3.16 -7.30
N ARG A 65 -6.35 3.81 -6.57
CA ARG A 65 -5.88 5.16 -6.88
C ARG A 65 -4.36 5.18 -6.91
N ASP A 66 -3.80 5.77 -7.95
CA ASP A 66 -2.35 6.01 -8.03
C ASP A 66 -1.90 6.95 -6.91
N ALA A 67 -0.76 6.63 -6.31
CA ALA A 67 -0.14 7.41 -5.26
C ALA A 67 1.38 7.50 -5.50
N ARG A 68 1.96 8.61 -5.07
CA ARG A 68 3.40 8.82 -5.14
C ARG A 68 3.95 8.99 -3.74
N LEU A 69 5.13 8.42 -3.53
CA LEU A 69 5.89 8.69 -2.32
C LEU A 69 6.45 10.09 -2.40
N VAL A 70 6.10 10.89 -1.41
CA VAL A 70 6.68 12.20 -1.15
C VAL A 70 7.59 12.03 0.06
N HIS A 71 8.89 12.06 -0.18
CA HIS A 71 9.85 12.10 0.91
C HIS A 71 9.67 13.44 1.63
N PRO A 72 9.48 13.47 2.97
CA PRO A 72 9.52 14.73 3.68
C PRO A 72 10.90 15.35 3.44
N LEU A 73 10.93 16.63 3.09
CA LEU A 73 12.18 17.39 2.94
C LEU A 73 12.97 17.26 4.24
N PRO A 74 14.29 17.01 4.20
CA PRO A 74 15.12 17.17 5.38
C PRO A 74 15.00 18.64 5.81
N GLY A 75 14.48 18.85 7.02
CA GLY A 75 14.45 20.15 7.68
C GLY A 75 15.84 20.58 8.12
#